data_AF-A0A831ULF4-F1
#
_entry.id   AF-A0A831ULF4-F1
#
_cell.length_a   1.000
_cell.length_b   1.000
_cell.length_c   1.000
_cell.angle_alpha   90.00
_cell.angle_beta   90.00
_cell.angle_gamma   90.00
#
_symmetry.space_group_name_H-M   'P 1'
#
loop_
_entity.id
_entity.type
_entity.pdbx_description
1 polymer ?
#
loop_
_entity_poly.entity_id
_entity_poly.type
_entity_poly.pdbx_seq_one_letter_code
_entity_poly.pdbx_strand_id
1 'polypeptide(L)'
;MSSFILAAMVGLGAVDVGKAFAQPMFSPPSLLNAGGMAVGDTGDDTDPSLATDGAGVWVAVWSSVEDLDGSGTDADIFVARSTDNGATWDMPDLLNSFALGDTGED
;
A
#
# COMPACT_ATOMS: atom_id res chain seq x y z
N MET A 1 13.08 -41.01 0.36
CA MET A 1 13.93 -41.09 1.57
C MET A 1 15.03 -40.05 1.43
N SER A 2 14.97 -38.96 2.19
CA SER A 2 16.10 -38.05 2.48
C SER A 2 15.59 -37.07 3.53
N SER A 3 15.81 -37.34 4.81
CA SER A 3 16.96 -36.88 5.64
C SER A 3 16.73 -35.46 6.17
N PHE A 4 16.30 -35.37 7.43
CA PHE A 4 16.38 -34.17 8.25
C PHE A 4 17.47 -34.39 9.30
N ILE A 5 18.47 -33.51 9.33
CA ILE A 5 19.54 -33.53 10.32
C ILE A 5 19.02 -32.91 11.62
N LEU A 6 19.22 -33.66 12.71
CA LEU A 6 18.93 -33.28 14.09
C LEU A 6 19.99 -32.30 14.61
N ALA A 7 19.55 -31.22 15.26
CA ALA A 7 20.34 -30.54 16.28
C ALA A 7 19.56 -30.55 17.59
N ALA A 8 20.05 -31.32 18.55
CA ALA A 8 19.52 -31.40 19.90
C ALA A 8 19.97 -30.18 20.71
N MET A 9 19.05 -29.56 21.45
CA MET A 9 19.38 -28.80 22.66
C MET A 9 18.57 -29.38 23.82
N VAL A 10 19.28 -29.67 24.90
CA VAL A 10 18.80 -30.31 26.12
C VAL A 10 18.30 -29.24 27.10
N GLY A 11 17.05 -29.42 27.57
CA GLY A 11 16.42 -28.99 28.83
C GLY A 11 16.81 -27.66 29.51
N LEU A 12 15.82 -26.80 29.74
CA LEU A 12 15.11 -26.69 31.04
C LEU A 12 14.07 -25.54 30.99
N GLY A 13 12.80 -25.88 31.30
CA GLY A 13 11.82 -24.95 31.89
C GLY A 13 10.88 -24.17 30.94
N ALA A 14 9.64 -24.66 30.81
CA ALA A 14 8.36 -23.92 30.89
C ALA A 14 7.30 -24.33 29.83
N VAL A 15 6.19 -24.89 30.35
CA VAL A 15 4.79 -24.91 29.89
C VAL A 15 4.47 -25.35 28.46
N ASP A 16 3.64 -26.40 28.37
CA ASP A 16 3.22 -27.06 27.14
C ASP A 16 1.99 -26.43 26.45
N VAL A 17 2.01 -26.53 25.12
CA VAL A 17 1.02 -26.34 24.03
C VAL A 17 -0.06 -25.25 24.13
N GLY A 18 -0.04 -24.33 23.14
CA GLY A 18 -1.30 -23.78 22.63
C GLY A 18 -1.19 -22.44 21.91
N LYS A 19 -0.94 -22.50 20.60
CA LYS A 19 -1.11 -21.40 19.63
C LYS A 19 0.03 -20.38 19.68
N ALA A 20 1.02 -20.59 18.83
CA ALA A 20 1.77 -19.48 18.29
C ALA A 20 0.74 -18.47 17.76
N PHE A 21 0.63 -17.33 18.43
CA PHE A 21 0.05 -16.16 17.80
C PHE A 21 1.03 -15.79 16.69
N ALA A 22 0.82 -16.35 15.50
CA ALA A 22 1.28 -15.70 14.29
C ALA A 22 0.75 -14.28 14.41
N GLN A 23 1.62 -13.34 14.77
CA GLN A 23 1.30 -11.93 14.63
C GLN A 23 0.75 -11.79 13.21
N PRO A 24 -0.40 -11.13 12.97
CA PRO A 24 -0.80 -10.84 11.60
C PRO A 24 0.38 -10.08 11.02
N MET A 25 1.14 -10.76 10.15
CA MET A 25 2.39 -10.24 9.68
C MET A 25 2.00 -9.20 8.65
N PHE A 26 1.85 -7.96 9.11
CA PHE A 26 1.72 -6.84 8.21
C PHE A 26 2.96 -6.87 7.31
N SER A 27 2.74 -6.75 6.00
CA SER A 27 3.83 -6.49 5.08
C SER A 27 4.49 -5.17 5.47
N PRO A 28 5.75 -4.94 5.07
CA PRO A 28 6.32 -3.60 5.11
C PRO A 28 5.36 -2.59 4.45
N PRO A 29 5.26 -1.36 4.99
CA PRO A 29 4.48 -0.31 4.35
C PRO A 29 4.91 -0.12 2.89
N SER A 30 3.92 0.11 2.02
CA SER A 30 4.11 0.42 0.61
C SER A 30 3.52 1.80 0.34
N LEU A 31 4.19 2.59 -0.51
CA LEU A 31 3.63 3.85 -0.97
C LEU A 31 2.46 3.57 -1.93
N LEU A 32 1.39 4.34 -1.82
CA LEU A 32 0.24 4.23 -2.72
C LEU A 32 0.60 4.73 -4.13
N ASN A 33 1.49 5.72 -4.21
CA ASN A 33 2.06 6.25 -5.44
C ASN A 33 3.40 5.61 -5.83
N ALA A 34 3.59 4.33 -5.49
CA ALA A 34 4.80 3.55 -5.79
C ALA A 34 4.96 3.22 -7.30
N GLY A 35 4.98 4.25 -8.15
CA GLY A 35 5.15 4.17 -9.61
C GLY A 35 6.37 4.91 -10.15
N GLY A 36 7.18 5.54 -9.28
CA GLY A 36 8.40 6.25 -9.68
C GLY A 36 8.40 7.75 -9.42
N MET A 37 7.32 8.32 -8.87
CA MET A 37 7.23 9.77 -8.60
C MET A 37 7.67 10.17 -7.18
N ALA A 38 8.02 9.20 -6.32
CA ALA A 38 8.57 9.49 -4.98
C ALA A 38 9.96 10.17 -5.00
N VAL A 39 10.56 10.35 -6.18
CA VAL A 39 11.85 11.05 -6.34
C VAL A 39 11.56 12.53 -6.61
N GLY A 40 11.19 13.26 -5.57
CA GLY A 40 10.86 14.69 -5.68
C GLY A 40 9.47 15.07 -5.19
N ASP A 41 8.87 14.24 -4.33
CA ASP A 41 7.64 14.55 -3.59
C ASP A 41 7.78 15.92 -2.89
N THR A 42 7.04 16.91 -3.39
CA THR A 42 7.00 18.27 -2.86
C THR A 42 5.58 18.77 -2.59
N GLY A 43 4.58 18.08 -3.12
CA GLY A 43 3.17 18.34 -2.89
C GLY A 43 2.63 17.72 -1.60
N ASP A 44 1.55 18.30 -1.10
CA ASP A 44 0.78 17.70 -0.01
C ASP A 44 -0.15 16.61 -0.55
N ASP A 45 -0.10 15.42 0.06
CA ASP A 45 -1.10 14.35 -0.12
C ASP A 45 -2.07 14.34 1.07
N THR A 46 -3.36 14.51 0.82
CA THR A 46 -4.37 14.69 1.86
C THR A 46 -5.62 13.83 1.66
N ASP A 47 -6.44 13.74 2.72
CA ASP A 47 -7.74 13.09 2.73
C ASP A 47 -7.82 11.66 2.13
N PRO A 48 -6.94 10.73 2.57
CA PRO A 48 -6.94 9.38 2.04
C PRO A 48 -8.20 8.60 2.44
N SER A 49 -8.76 7.85 1.49
CA SER A 49 -9.83 6.88 1.71
C SER A 49 -9.46 5.53 1.08
N LEU A 50 -9.82 4.44 1.76
CA LEU A 50 -9.40 3.09 1.42
C LEU A 50 -10.58 2.11 1.51
N ALA A 51 -10.74 1.27 0.50
CA ALA A 51 -11.74 0.21 0.45
C ALA A 51 -11.14 -1.10 -0.08
N THR A 52 -11.74 -2.23 0.32
CA THR A 52 -11.38 -3.56 -0.18
C THR A 52 -12.63 -4.42 -0.41
N ASP A 53 -12.55 -5.34 -1.35
CA ASP A 53 -13.56 -6.38 -1.58
C ASP A 53 -13.47 -7.55 -0.57
N GLY A 54 -12.44 -7.58 0.27
CA GLY A 54 -12.16 -8.68 1.20
C GLY A 54 -11.60 -9.95 0.55
N ALA A 55 -11.37 -9.93 -0.77
CA ALA A 55 -10.78 -11.02 -1.55
C ALA A 55 -9.36 -10.70 -2.07
N GLY A 56 -8.83 -9.53 -1.70
CA GLY A 56 -7.44 -9.13 -1.97
C GLY A 56 -7.30 -7.98 -2.94
N VAL A 57 -8.42 -7.43 -3.45
CA VAL A 57 -8.42 -6.18 -4.21
C VAL A 57 -8.63 -5.01 -3.25
N TRP A 58 -7.78 -4.00 -3.36
CA TRP A 58 -7.83 -2.78 -2.57
C TRP A 58 -7.80 -1.57 -3.49
N VAL A 59 -8.54 -0.52 -3.12
CA VAL A 59 -8.57 0.76 -3.82
C VAL A 59 -8.32 1.86 -2.81
N ALA A 60 -7.35 2.71 -3.11
CA ALA A 60 -7.04 3.92 -2.35
C ALA A 60 -7.36 5.14 -3.22
N VAL A 61 -7.92 6.17 -2.61
CA VAL A 61 -8.09 7.49 -3.21
C VAL A 61 -7.56 8.56 -2.26
N TRP A 62 -6.97 9.63 -2.79
CA TRP A 62 -6.44 10.76 -2.01
C TRP A 62 -6.42 12.02 -2.88
N SER A 63 -6.34 13.19 -2.24
CA SER A 63 -6.09 14.46 -2.91
C SER A 63 -4.58 14.72 -2.94
N SER A 64 -4.04 15.20 -4.05
CA SER A 64 -2.63 15.58 -4.17
C SER A 64 -2.47 16.85 -5.00
N VAL A 65 -1.51 17.70 -4.63
CA VAL A 65 -1.06 18.85 -5.44
C VAL A 65 0.22 18.54 -6.23
N GLU A 66 0.67 17.28 -6.21
CA GLU A 66 1.81 16.83 -7.00
C GLU A 66 1.40 16.61 -8.46
N ASP A 67 2.27 16.96 -9.40
CA ASP A 67 2.06 16.73 -10.84
C ASP A 67 2.21 15.24 -11.18
N LEU A 68 1.21 14.45 -10.79
CA LEU A 68 1.10 13.05 -11.12
C LEU A 68 0.37 12.92 -12.45
N ASP A 69 1.07 12.37 -13.46
CA ASP A 69 0.54 12.14 -14.82
C ASP A 69 0.14 13.42 -15.60
N GLY A 70 0.77 14.56 -15.32
CA GLY A 70 0.52 15.81 -16.06
C GLY A 70 -0.73 16.56 -15.60
N SER A 71 -1.15 16.33 -14.36
CA SER A 71 -2.26 16.97 -13.66
C SER A 71 -2.00 18.46 -13.40
N GLY A 72 -0.75 18.87 -13.20
CA GLY A 72 -0.42 20.23 -12.79
C GLY A 72 -0.08 20.30 -11.30
N THR A 73 -0.41 21.39 -10.63
CA THR A 73 0.03 21.63 -9.23
C THR A 73 -1.09 22.13 -8.31
N ASP A 74 -2.32 22.11 -8.82
CA ASP A 74 -3.55 22.24 -8.04
C ASP A 74 -3.99 20.87 -7.50
N ALA A 75 -4.97 20.88 -6.60
CA ALA A 75 -5.36 19.67 -5.88
C ALA A 75 -6.27 18.80 -6.76
N ASP A 76 -5.79 17.59 -7.06
CA ASP A 76 -6.51 16.59 -7.84
C ASP A 76 -6.77 15.33 -7.03
N ILE A 77 -7.84 14.61 -7.37
CA ILE A 77 -8.16 13.33 -6.74
C ILE A 77 -7.55 12.18 -7.53
N PHE A 78 -6.63 11.45 -6.90
CA PHE A 78 -5.98 10.28 -7.47
C PHE A 78 -6.57 8.98 -6.96
N VAL A 79 -6.38 7.92 -7.74
CA VAL A 79 -6.73 6.54 -7.39
C VAL A 79 -5.57 5.60 -7.69
N ALA A 80 -5.31 4.67 -6.77
CA ALA A 80 -4.43 3.53 -6.99
C ALA A 80 -5.13 2.24 -6.56
N ARG A 81 -4.80 1.14 -7.24
CA ARG A 81 -5.36 -0.18 -6.96
C ARG A 81 -4.27 -1.18 -6.64
N SER A 82 -4.54 -2.05 -5.67
CA SER A 82 -3.77 -3.24 -5.39
C SER A 82 -4.59 -4.49 -5.68
N THR A 83 -3.93 -5.55 -6.15
CA THR A 83 -4.53 -6.87 -6.38
C THR A 83 -3.88 -7.97 -5.53
N ASP A 84 -3.03 -7.59 -4.59
CA ASP A 84 -2.20 -8.49 -3.78
C ASP A 84 -2.26 -8.18 -2.27
N ASN A 85 -3.45 -7.78 -1.80
CA ASN A 85 -3.71 -7.40 -0.40
C ASN A 85 -2.94 -6.15 0.07
N GLY A 86 -2.78 -5.16 -0.81
CA GLY A 86 -2.13 -3.88 -0.48
C GLY A 86 -0.59 -3.97 -0.41
N ALA A 87 0.01 -5.06 -0.88
CA ALA A 87 1.46 -5.23 -0.87
C ALA A 87 2.13 -4.41 -2.00
N THR A 88 1.52 -4.40 -3.19
CA THR A 88 1.92 -3.56 -4.32
C THR A 88 0.71 -2.81 -4.89
N TRP A 89 0.98 -1.64 -5.47
CA TRP A 89 -0.02 -0.74 -6.02
C TRP A 89 0.32 -0.43 -7.48
N ASP A 90 -0.71 -0.36 -8.32
CA ASP A 90 -0.63 0.18 -9.68
C ASP A 90 -0.17 1.66 -9.63
N MET A 91 0.28 2.22 -10.77
CA MET A 91 0.53 3.67 -10.86
C MET A 91 -0.76 4.45 -10.53
N PRO A 92 -0.67 5.58 -9.81
CA PRO A 92 -1.82 6.46 -9.61
C PRO A 92 -2.39 6.94 -10.94
N ASP A 93 -3.72 6.93 -11.06
CA ASP A 93 -4.47 7.56 -12.15
C ASP A 93 -5.35 8.69 -11.58
N LEU A 94 -5.68 9.68 -12.41
CA LEU A 94 -6.68 10.69 -12.10
C LEU A 94 -8.08 10.06 -12.00
N LEU A 95 -8.80 10.34 -10.91
CA LEU A 95 -10.15 9.83 -10.71
C LEU A 95 -11.17 10.54 -11.63
N ASN A 96 -10.98 11.85 -11.88
CA ASN A 96 -11.80 12.66 -12.78
C ASN A 96 -11.00 13.06 -14.03
N SER A 97 -11.50 12.72 -15.22
CA SER A 97 -10.85 13.07 -16.50
C SER A 97 -10.92 14.56 -16.88
N PHE A 98 -11.54 15.41 -16.06
CA PHE A 98 -11.67 16.86 -16.28
C PHE A 98 -10.56 17.68 -15.62
N ALA A 99 -9.80 17.06 -14.69
CA ALA A 99 -8.61 17.61 -14.04
C ALA A 99 -7.60 18.20 -15.02
N LEU A 100 -7.35 17.53 -16.16
CA LEU A 100 -6.36 17.98 -17.17
C LEU A 100 -6.66 19.32 -17.84
N GLY A 101 -7.78 19.99 -17.51
CA GLY A 101 -8.17 21.26 -18.12
C GLY A 101 -8.88 22.23 -17.18
N ASP A 102 -9.01 21.90 -15.90
CA ASP A 102 -9.45 22.87 -14.90
C ASP A 102 -8.24 23.41 -14.11
N THR A 103 -8.48 24.39 -13.25
CA THR A 103 -7.42 25.08 -12.50
C THR A 103 -7.89 25.35 -11.06
N GLY A 104 -8.85 24.56 -10.58
CA GLY A 104 -9.56 24.76 -9.32
C GLY A 104 -9.20 23.66 -8.32
N GLU A 105 -9.27 23.97 -7.02
CA GLU A 105 -9.13 22.94 -6.00
C GLU A 105 -10.44 22.15 -5.86
N ASP A 106 -10.38 20.83 -6.00
CA ASP A 106 -11.50 19.88 -5.89
C ASP A 106 -11.55 19.11 -4.55
#